data_AF-A0A821Q4U6-F1
#
_entry.id   AF-A0A821Q4U6-F1
#
_cell.length_a   1.000
_cell.length_b   1.000
_cell.length_c   1.000
_cell.angle_alpha   90.00
_cell.angle_beta   90.00
_cell.angle_gamma   90.00
#
_symmetry.space_group_name_H-M   'P 1'
#
loop_
_entity.id
_entity.type
_entity.pdbx_description
1 polymer ?
#
loop_
_entity_poly.entity_id
_entity_poly.type
_entity_poly.pdbx_seq_one_letter_code
_entity_poly.pdbx_strand_id
1 'polypeptide(L)'
;MEMHLFVIFIYAVIFCIETNNAATLKSNKNIDATMEYYKRLIIGDTSKLSELNIFITNMPKGGDLHHHYSGSIYSETYLNWVARNNYCVYREDNQTLKIQKYKIETRVSNLTDSEKALCITVSEIYLDNDFYRALLKRWSTIDYSNHYHEQSPPSKQFFDTFDYFGPISNSYYNEGLMLLKNTAISENVQYIETMLKSGPSISVTDELNVKLNSLNSKSNDSEIDIALTAYFNMVVNDSNVNTIINNYVKMIDTSAAGINDGNFAIRFQSYVSRGSSPSQVFGSLFSAFSSAIRSDLIVGVNIVGPENGIVSMRDYTLHMKMFRFLKQRFPTVKLAMHAGELVLGLVPPEGLQFHIREAIEIAGASRIGHGIDIFYEHNAYELLEKMKQLNIVVEA
;
A
#
# COMPACT_ATOMS: atom_id res chain seq x y z
N MET A 1 -59.67 -2.09 23.06
CA MET A 1 -58.40 -1.40 22.75
C MET A 1 -57.33 -2.37 22.23
N GLU A 2 -57.25 -3.60 22.75
CA GLU A 2 -56.26 -4.60 22.31
C GLU A 2 -56.44 -5.13 20.87
N MET A 3 -57.68 -5.29 20.40
CA MET A 3 -57.94 -5.81 19.05
C MET A 3 -57.54 -4.84 17.92
N HIS A 4 -57.57 -3.52 18.18
CA HIS A 4 -57.15 -2.51 17.20
C HIS A 4 -55.62 -2.40 17.10
N LEU A 5 -54.88 -2.61 18.20
CA LEU A 5 -53.40 -2.65 18.16
C LEU A 5 -52.89 -3.87 17.39
N PHE A 6 -53.55 -5.02 17.53
CA PHE A 6 -53.14 -6.26 16.85
C PHE A 6 -53.30 -6.17 15.32
N VAL A 7 -54.39 -5.55 14.86
CA VAL A 7 -54.64 -5.33 13.42
C VAL A 7 -53.64 -4.33 12.83
N ILE A 8 -53.32 -3.24 13.53
CA ILE A 8 -52.31 -2.26 13.07
C ILE A 8 -50.92 -2.90 12.99
N PHE A 9 -50.56 -3.76 13.95
CA PHE A 9 -49.28 -4.48 13.95
C PHE A 9 -49.18 -5.47 12.77
N ILE A 10 -50.25 -6.20 12.45
CA ILE A 10 -50.28 -7.10 11.29
C ILE A 10 -50.15 -6.32 9.97
N TYR A 11 -50.87 -5.21 9.81
CA TYR A 11 -50.74 -4.38 8.61
C TYR A 11 -49.35 -3.76 8.47
N ALA A 12 -48.73 -3.32 9.58
CA ALA A 12 -47.36 -2.80 9.56
C ALA A 12 -46.32 -3.87 9.20
N VAL A 13 -46.50 -5.11 9.69
CA VAL A 13 -45.62 -6.25 9.36
C VAL A 13 -45.81 -6.68 7.90
N ILE A 14 -47.04 -6.79 7.41
CA ILE A 14 -47.33 -7.13 6.00
C ILE A 14 -46.78 -6.05 5.07
N PHE A 15 -47.00 -4.77 5.38
CA PHE A 15 -46.48 -3.67 4.59
C PHE A 15 -44.93 -3.67 4.55
N CYS A 16 -44.27 -3.91 5.69
CA CYS A 16 -42.81 -4.08 5.75
C CYS A 16 -42.31 -5.28 4.91
N ILE A 17 -43.02 -6.41 4.91
CA ILE A 17 -42.66 -7.60 4.14
C ILE A 17 -42.84 -7.34 2.63
N GLU A 18 -43.93 -6.70 2.23
CA GLU A 18 -44.18 -6.34 0.82
C GLU A 18 -43.18 -5.31 0.30
N THR A 19 -42.82 -4.29 1.11
CA THR A 19 -41.81 -3.30 0.72
C THR A 19 -40.41 -3.93 0.60
N ASN A 20 -40.05 -4.86 1.49
CA ASN A 20 -38.77 -5.56 1.42
C ASN A 20 -38.69 -6.49 0.20
N ASN A 21 -39.76 -7.22 -0.11
CA ASN A 21 -39.81 -8.06 -1.32
C ASN A 21 -39.75 -7.24 -2.61
N ALA A 22 -40.46 -6.10 -2.69
CA ALA A 22 -40.42 -5.22 -3.85
C ALA A 22 -39.03 -4.59 -4.06
N ALA A 23 -38.36 -4.16 -2.98
CA ALA A 23 -37.00 -3.64 -3.02
C ALA A 23 -35.99 -4.72 -3.48
N THR A 24 -36.15 -5.95 -3.00
CA THR A 24 -35.28 -7.09 -3.34
C THR A 24 -35.46 -7.50 -4.81
N LEU A 25 -36.70 -7.58 -5.31
CA LEU A 25 -37.00 -7.86 -6.71
C LEU A 25 -36.48 -6.77 -7.65
N LYS A 26 -36.62 -5.49 -7.26
CA LYS A 26 -36.07 -4.35 -8.01
C LYS A 26 -34.53 -4.36 -8.03
N SER A 27 -33.91 -4.74 -6.92
CA SER A 27 -32.45 -4.93 -6.82
C SER A 27 -31.97 -6.01 -7.79
N ASN A 28 -32.62 -7.18 -7.80
CA ASN A 28 -32.28 -8.28 -8.71
C ASN A 28 -32.44 -7.86 -10.18
N LYS A 29 -33.52 -7.14 -10.53
CA LYS A 29 -33.72 -6.63 -11.89
C LYS A 29 -32.61 -5.65 -12.32
N ASN A 30 -32.13 -4.79 -11.42
CA ASN A 30 -31.04 -3.87 -11.69
C ASN A 30 -29.70 -4.61 -11.87
N ILE A 31 -29.45 -5.64 -11.06
CA ILE A 31 -28.26 -6.51 -11.17
C ILE A 31 -28.27 -7.19 -12.54
N ASP A 32 -29.39 -7.82 -12.92
CA ASP A 32 -29.52 -8.51 -14.20
C ASP A 32 -29.31 -7.55 -15.38
N ALA A 33 -29.96 -6.38 -15.36
CA ALA A 33 -29.79 -5.38 -16.40
C ALA A 33 -28.34 -4.86 -16.51
N THR A 34 -27.67 -4.66 -15.37
CA THR A 34 -26.27 -4.22 -15.32
C THR A 34 -25.34 -5.29 -15.86
N MET A 35 -25.54 -6.55 -15.46
CA MET A 35 -24.79 -7.70 -15.95
C MET A 35 -24.95 -7.87 -17.47
N GLU A 36 -26.18 -7.81 -17.98
CA GLU A 36 -26.44 -7.93 -19.42
C GLU A 36 -25.90 -6.74 -20.23
N TYR A 37 -25.90 -5.52 -19.66
CA TYR A 37 -25.22 -4.39 -20.30
C TYR A 37 -23.69 -4.58 -20.32
N TYR A 38 -23.08 -4.90 -19.18
CA TYR A 38 -21.64 -5.13 -19.09
C TYR A 38 -21.17 -6.24 -20.03
N LYS A 39 -21.87 -7.38 -20.07
CA LYS A 39 -21.61 -8.48 -21.02
C LYS A 39 -21.56 -8.00 -22.47
N ARG A 40 -22.50 -7.14 -22.89
CA ARG A 40 -22.51 -6.58 -24.25
C ARG A 40 -21.31 -5.67 -24.56
N LEU A 41 -20.65 -5.11 -23.55
CA LEU A 41 -19.46 -4.28 -23.73
C LEU A 41 -18.18 -5.12 -23.89
N ILE A 42 -18.14 -6.32 -23.29
CA ILE A 42 -16.95 -7.18 -23.25
C ILE A 42 -17.01 -8.39 -24.19
N ILE A 43 -18.18 -8.80 -24.68
CA ILE A 43 -18.34 -9.94 -25.59
C ILE A 43 -18.05 -9.51 -27.05
N GLY A 44 -17.26 -10.32 -27.75
CA GLY A 44 -16.93 -10.16 -29.17
C GLY A 44 -15.46 -9.85 -29.42
N ASP A 45 -15.03 -9.90 -30.69
CA ASP A 45 -13.62 -9.69 -31.09
C ASP A 45 -13.15 -8.24 -30.95
N THR A 46 -14.08 -7.30 -30.78
CA THR A 46 -13.78 -5.88 -30.50
C THR A 46 -14.62 -5.41 -29.33
N SER A 47 -14.00 -5.34 -28.15
CA SER A 47 -14.64 -4.75 -26.98
C SER A 47 -15.01 -3.29 -27.27
N LYS A 48 -16.17 -2.85 -26.78
CA LYS A 48 -16.63 -1.47 -26.95
C LYS A 48 -15.94 -0.54 -25.96
N LEU A 49 -14.62 -0.39 -26.09
CA LEU A 49 -13.76 0.23 -25.08
C LEU A 49 -14.23 1.61 -24.62
N SER A 50 -14.67 2.50 -25.53
CA SER A 50 -15.16 3.83 -25.13
C SER A 50 -16.44 3.77 -24.28
N GLU A 51 -17.40 2.91 -24.66
CA GLU A 51 -18.63 2.70 -23.88
C GLU A 51 -18.31 2.01 -22.55
N LEU A 52 -17.37 1.07 -22.53
CA LEU A 52 -16.89 0.39 -21.34
C LEU A 52 -16.22 1.36 -20.36
N ASN A 53 -15.38 2.27 -20.87
CA ASN A 53 -14.74 3.30 -20.03
C ASN A 53 -15.80 4.17 -19.36
N ILE A 54 -16.76 4.70 -20.11
CA ILE A 54 -17.85 5.51 -19.53
C ILE A 54 -18.65 4.70 -18.50
N PHE A 55 -18.94 3.43 -18.78
CA PHE A 55 -19.64 2.55 -17.85
C PHE A 55 -18.87 2.35 -16.54
N ILE A 56 -17.59 2.01 -16.60
CA ILE A 56 -16.75 1.76 -15.41
C ILE A 56 -16.43 3.04 -14.64
N THR A 57 -16.20 4.16 -15.33
CA THR A 57 -16.02 5.47 -14.66
C THR A 57 -17.25 5.84 -13.84
N ASN A 58 -18.45 5.65 -14.40
CA ASN A 58 -19.70 5.96 -13.72
C ASN A 58 -20.14 4.90 -12.68
N MET A 59 -19.55 3.71 -12.69
CA MET A 59 -19.88 2.65 -11.73
C MET A 59 -19.46 3.06 -10.31
N PRO A 60 -20.35 2.95 -9.29
CA PRO A 60 -19.95 3.14 -7.90
C PRO A 60 -19.06 1.97 -7.48
N LYS A 61 -17.77 2.27 -7.29
CA LYS A 61 -16.75 1.25 -6.99
C LYS A 61 -16.64 0.94 -5.50
N GLY A 62 -17.23 1.78 -4.64
CA GLY A 62 -17.10 1.62 -3.21
C GLY A 62 -15.71 2.04 -2.75
N GLY A 63 -14.85 1.06 -2.44
CA GLY A 63 -13.55 1.31 -1.82
C GLY A 63 -12.35 0.80 -2.62
N ASP A 64 -11.30 1.61 -2.69
CA ASP A 64 -9.95 1.18 -3.07
C ASP A 64 -9.18 0.80 -1.80
N LEU A 65 -8.82 -0.48 -1.66
CA LEU A 65 -8.24 -1.05 -0.44
C LEU A 65 -6.72 -1.29 -0.52
N HIS A 66 -6.13 -1.08 -1.69
CA HIS A 66 -4.71 -1.33 -1.96
C HIS A 66 -4.09 -0.12 -2.68
N HIS A 67 -3.86 0.93 -1.91
CA HIS A 67 -3.45 2.22 -2.46
C HIS A 67 -2.15 2.71 -1.83
N HIS A 68 -1.11 2.98 -2.63
CA HIS A 68 0.16 3.53 -2.16
C HIS A 68 0.26 5.01 -2.46
N TYR A 69 0.34 5.87 -1.44
CA TYR A 69 0.34 7.31 -1.64
C TYR A 69 1.40 7.79 -2.64
N SER A 70 2.65 7.36 -2.46
CA SER A 70 3.76 7.86 -3.27
C SER A 70 3.70 7.40 -4.73
N GLY A 71 3.01 6.29 -5.02
CA GLY A 71 2.80 5.79 -6.38
C GLY A 71 1.59 6.41 -7.09
N SER A 72 0.68 7.02 -6.35
CA SER A 72 -0.57 7.58 -6.89
C SER A 72 -0.52 9.08 -7.17
N ILE A 73 0.60 9.75 -6.87
CA ILE A 73 0.82 11.16 -7.24
C ILE A 73 1.47 11.23 -8.62
N TYR A 74 0.86 11.99 -9.54
CA TYR A 74 1.42 12.24 -10.87
C TYR A 74 2.83 12.83 -10.80
N SER A 75 3.70 12.42 -11.73
CA SER A 75 5.08 12.93 -11.84
C SER A 75 5.12 14.46 -11.99
N GLU A 76 4.15 15.02 -12.71
CA GLU A 76 3.96 16.45 -12.91
C GLU A 76 3.66 17.18 -11.60
N THR A 77 2.88 16.56 -10.71
CA THR A 77 2.62 17.10 -9.38
C THR A 77 3.90 17.15 -8.55
N TYR A 78 4.74 16.11 -8.62
CA TYR A 78 6.06 16.16 -8.00
C TYR A 78 6.95 17.27 -8.58
N LEU A 79 6.95 17.47 -9.91
CA LEU A 79 7.68 18.58 -10.53
C LEU A 79 7.18 19.95 -10.06
N ASN A 80 5.87 20.14 -9.93
CA ASN A 80 5.31 21.36 -9.36
C ASN A 80 5.85 21.60 -7.94
N TRP A 81 5.93 20.54 -7.11
CA TRP A 81 6.47 20.64 -5.76
C TRP A 81 7.97 20.94 -5.75
N VAL A 82 8.74 20.36 -6.68
CA VAL A 82 10.18 20.67 -6.87
C VAL A 82 10.35 22.15 -7.19
N ALA A 83 9.57 22.67 -8.15
CA ALA A 83 9.60 24.07 -8.54
C ALA A 83 9.29 25.01 -7.35
N ARG A 84 8.24 24.69 -6.56
CA ARG A 84 7.84 25.48 -5.39
C ARG A 84 8.92 25.59 -4.31
N ASN A 85 9.81 24.60 -4.19
CA ASN A 85 10.90 24.61 -3.21
C ASN A 85 12.23 25.16 -3.77
N ASN A 86 12.25 25.62 -5.03
CA ASN A 86 13.50 25.93 -5.74
C ASN A 86 14.50 24.76 -5.73
N TYR A 87 13.97 23.54 -5.77
CA TYR A 87 14.77 22.33 -5.95
C TYR A 87 15.06 22.11 -7.43
N CYS A 88 16.00 21.21 -7.72
CA CYS A 88 16.40 20.88 -9.08
C CYS A 88 16.47 19.37 -9.28
N VAL A 89 16.52 18.94 -10.54
CA VAL A 89 16.65 17.54 -10.94
C VAL A 89 17.95 17.36 -11.68
N TYR A 90 18.70 16.30 -11.35
CA TYR A 90 19.95 16.02 -12.05
C TYR A 90 19.72 15.54 -13.48
N ARG A 91 20.38 16.18 -14.45
CA ARG A 91 20.19 15.91 -15.88
C ARG A 91 21.02 14.74 -16.42
N GLU A 92 22.03 14.29 -15.68
CA GLU A 92 22.91 13.18 -16.06
C GLU A 92 23.51 12.50 -14.83
N ASP A 93 24.00 11.27 -15.02
CA ASP A 93 24.72 10.53 -13.98
C ASP A 93 26.16 11.05 -13.88
N ASN A 94 26.69 11.14 -12.66
CA ASN A 94 28.10 11.44 -12.44
C ASN A 94 28.62 10.63 -11.25
N GLN A 95 29.49 9.65 -11.54
CA GLN A 95 30.00 8.73 -10.52
C GLN A 95 30.90 9.42 -9.49
N THR A 96 31.73 10.38 -9.92
CA THR A 96 32.65 11.11 -9.03
C THR A 96 31.88 11.97 -8.02
N LEU A 97 30.82 12.62 -8.47
CA LEU A 97 29.94 13.45 -7.63
C LEU A 97 28.83 12.65 -6.94
N LYS A 98 28.73 11.33 -7.22
CA LYS A 98 27.64 10.45 -6.74
C LYS A 98 26.25 10.98 -7.10
N ILE A 99 26.14 11.59 -8.28
CA ILE A 99 24.88 12.07 -8.84
C ILE A 99 24.23 10.97 -9.66
N GLN A 100 22.93 10.83 -9.48
CA GLN A 100 22.07 9.96 -10.26
C GLN A 100 21.10 10.80 -11.08
N LYS A 101 21.04 10.54 -12.39
CA LYS A 101 20.11 11.21 -13.32
C LYS A 101 18.66 11.04 -12.86
N TYR A 102 17.86 12.08 -13.08
CA TYR A 102 16.45 12.19 -12.71
C TYR A 102 16.15 12.26 -11.21
N LYS A 103 17.16 12.21 -10.34
CA LYS A 103 16.95 12.36 -8.91
C LYS A 103 16.79 13.83 -8.52
N ILE A 104 15.87 14.09 -7.60
CA ILE A 104 15.68 15.43 -7.00
C ILE A 104 16.83 15.75 -6.04
N GLU A 105 17.37 16.96 -6.15
CA GLU A 105 18.26 17.56 -5.15
C GLU A 105 17.52 18.64 -4.37
N THR A 106 17.61 18.56 -3.04
CA THR A 106 16.90 19.45 -2.11
C THR A 106 17.81 20.49 -1.46
N ARG A 107 19.14 20.30 -1.53
CA ARG A 107 20.15 21.17 -0.91
C ARG A 107 20.83 22.06 -1.95
N VAL A 108 20.03 22.66 -2.83
CA VAL A 108 20.51 23.44 -3.99
C VAL A 108 21.48 24.56 -3.58
N SER A 109 21.26 25.19 -2.43
CA SER A 109 22.14 26.24 -1.89
C SER A 109 23.57 25.75 -1.58
N ASN A 110 23.74 24.45 -1.33
CA ASN A 110 24.99 23.85 -0.88
C ASN A 110 25.76 23.19 -2.02
N LEU A 111 25.26 23.25 -3.24
CA LEU A 111 25.90 22.64 -4.41
C LEU A 111 27.15 23.42 -4.83
N THR A 112 28.20 22.67 -5.16
CA THR A 112 29.37 23.17 -5.87
C THR A 112 28.99 23.63 -7.28
N ASP A 113 29.85 24.42 -7.93
CA ASP A 113 29.59 24.89 -9.29
C ASP A 113 29.44 23.72 -10.28
N SER A 114 30.23 22.65 -10.10
CA SER A 114 30.13 21.43 -10.90
C SER A 114 28.80 20.70 -10.72
N GLU A 115 28.27 20.62 -9.49
CA GLU A 115 26.96 19.99 -9.24
C GLU A 115 25.81 20.86 -9.74
N LYS A 116 25.90 22.19 -9.57
CA LYS A 116 24.92 23.15 -10.09
C LYS A 116 24.78 23.06 -11.61
N ALA A 117 25.88 22.87 -12.33
CA ALA A 117 25.86 22.70 -13.79
C ALA A 117 25.04 21.47 -14.25
N LEU A 118 24.88 20.47 -13.37
CA LEU A 118 24.13 19.24 -13.65
C LEU A 118 22.71 19.26 -13.10
N CYS A 119 22.35 20.24 -12.28
CA CYS A 119 21.08 20.28 -11.58
C CYS A 119 20.16 21.35 -12.21
N ILE A 120 19.20 20.89 -13.03
CA ILE A 120 18.34 21.77 -13.81
C ILE A 120 17.02 22.05 -13.09
N THR A 121 16.53 23.27 -13.26
CA THR A 121 15.24 23.72 -12.73
C THR A 121 14.09 23.08 -13.49
N VAL A 122 12.89 23.10 -12.90
CA VAL A 122 11.68 22.57 -13.55
C VAL A 122 11.31 23.36 -14.82
N SER A 123 11.58 24.66 -14.85
CA SER A 123 11.39 25.47 -16.06
C SER A 123 12.29 25.00 -17.20
N GLU A 124 13.55 24.67 -16.92
CA GLU A 124 14.47 24.11 -17.92
C GLU A 124 14.03 22.72 -18.39
N ILE A 125 13.51 21.88 -17.49
CA ILE A 125 12.93 20.57 -17.84
C ILE A 125 11.78 20.74 -18.85
N TYR A 126 10.87 21.68 -18.65
CA TYR A 126 9.75 21.89 -19.57
C TYR A 126 10.17 22.51 -20.92
N LEU A 127 11.32 23.18 -20.99
CA LEU A 127 11.89 23.67 -22.25
C LEU A 127 12.58 22.54 -23.04
N ASP A 128 13.06 21.50 -22.37
CA ASP A 128 13.66 20.30 -22.98
C ASP A 128 12.63 19.15 -23.02
N ASN A 129 11.78 19.15 -24.05
CA ASN A 129 10.71 18.15 -24.20
C ASN A 129 11.23 16.69 -24.24
N ASP A 130 12.43 16.44 -24.75
CA ASP A 130 13.00 15.09 -24.81
C ASP A 130 13.43 14.63 -23.41
N PHE A 131 14.10 15.50 -22.65
CA PHE A 131 14.40 15.23 -21.24
C PHE A 131 13.13 15.04 -20.42
N TYR A 132 12.13 15.90 -20.60
CA TYR A 132 10.86 15.81 -19.88
C TYR A 132 10.15 14.48 -20.12
N ARG A 133 10.01 14.05 -21.38
CA ARG A 133 9.41 12.76 -21.72
C ARG A 133 10.20 11.58 -21.16
N ALA A 134 11.53 11.66 -21.18
CA ALA A 134 12.39 10.64 -20.59
C ALA A 134 12.26 10.59 -19.06
N LEU A 135 12.10 11.74 -18.40
CA LEU A 135 11.84 11.83 -16.97
C LEU A 135 10.50 11.20 -16.61
N LEU A 136 9.42 11.52 -17.34
CA LEU A 136 8.10 10.91 -17.10
C LEU A 136 8.17 9.37 -17.24
N LYS A 137 8.91 8.86 -18.24
CA LYS A 137 9.17 7.42 -18.39
C LYS A 137 9.94 6.80 -17.24
N ARG A 138 10.80 7.59 -16.59
CA ARG A 138 11.63 7.10 -15.47
C ARG A 138 10.92 7.19 -14.13
N TRP A 139 10.09 8.21 -13.94
CA TRP A 139 9.27 8.42 -12.74
C TRP A 139 7.94 7.65 -12.78
N SER A 140 7.71 6.83 -13.81
CA SER A 140 6.54 5.98 -13.97
C SER A 140 6.88 4.66 -14.69
N THR A 141 5.85 3.90 -15.05
CA THR A 141 5.92 2.72 -15.92
C THR A 141 5.23 2.95 -17.27
N ILE A 142 5.07 4.21 -17.70
CA ILE A 142 4.49 4.52 -19.01
C ILE A 142 5.36 3.94 -20.15
N ASP A 143 4.70 3.47 -21.21
CA ASP A 143 5.29 2.82 -22.38
C ASP A 143 6.08 1.53 -22.10
N TYR A 144 5.94 0.92 -20.90
CA TYR A 144 6.74 -0.24 -20.52
C TYR A 144 6.42 -1.54 -21.32
N SER A 145 5.33 -1.57 -22.08
CA SER A 145 4.90 -2.74 -22.87
C SER A 145 5.89 -3.17 -23.97
N ASN A 146 6.96 -2.41 -24.22
CA ASN A 146 7.99 -2.69 -25.23
C ASN A 146 9.36 -3.12 -24.63
N HIS A 147 9.37 -3.61 -23.40
CA HIS A 147 10.58 -4.07 -22.72
C HIS A 147 11.35 -5.11 -23.55
N TYR A 148 12.68 -4.99 -23.55
CA TYR A 148 13.61 -5.96 -24.14
C TYR A 148 14.77 -6.28 -23.20
N HIS A 149 15.42 -7.43 -23.41
CA HIS A 149 16.34 -8.07 -22.46
C HIS A 149 17.52 -7.23 -21.95
N GLU A 150 17.97 -6.20 -22.68
CA GLU A 150 19.11 -5.36 -22.25
C GLU A 150 18.66 -4.16 -21.38
N GLN A 151 17.36 -3.90 -21.27
CA GLN A 151 16.83 -2.86 -20.39
C GLN A 151 16.76 -3.34 -18.94
N SER A 152 16.64 -2.39 -18.01
CA SER A 152 16.31 -2.73 -16.62
C SER A 152 15.02 -3.56 -16.57
N PRO A 153 14.99 -4.67 -15.80
CA PRO A 153 13.79 -5.48 -15.62
C PRO A 153 12.59 -4.67 -15.11
N PRO A 154 11.35 -5.06 -15.45
CA PRO A 154 10.14 -4.32 -15.09
C PRO A 154 9.98 -4.07 -13.60
N SER A 155 10.14 -5.13 -12.81
CA SER A 155 10.06 -5.06 -11.35
C SER A 155 11.10 -4.08 -10.79
N LYS A 156 12.31 -4.10 -11.32
CA LYS A 156 13.35 -3.15 -10.92
C LYS A 156 13.02 -1.72 -11.30
N GLN A 157 12.53 -1.47 -12.52
CA GLN A 157 12.14 -0.12 -12.92
C GLN A 157 11.01 0.43 -12.03
N PHE A 158 10.01 -0.40 -11.73
CA PHE A 158 8.92 -0.03 -10.83
C PHE A 158 9.45 0.39 -9.45
N PHE A 159 10.30 -0.40 -8.81
CA PHE A 159 10.80 -0.05 -7.47
C PHE A 159 11.83 1.09 -7.47
N ASP A 160 12.68 1.19 -8.49
CA ASP A 160 13.65 2.28 -8.62
C ASP A 160 12.96 3.65 -8.75
N THR A 161 11.71 3.70 -9.24
CA THR A 161 10.98 4.96 -9.48
C THR A 161 10.89 5.83 -8.22
N PHE A 162 10.62 5.19 -7.07
CA PHE A 162 10.35 5.85 -5.81
C PHE A 162 11.55 6.60 -5.25
N ASP A 163 12.78 6.19 -5.60
CA ASP A 163 14.00 6.85 -5.15
C ASP A 163 14.24 8.19 -5.87
N TYR A 164 13.73 8.36 -7.09
CA TYR A 164 13.94 9.60 -7.85
C TYR A 164 13.15 10.77 -7.24
N PHE A 165 11.87 10.55 -6.93
CA PHE A 165 10.99 11.55 -6.31
C PHE A 165 10.88 11.44 -4.79
N GLY A 166 11.49 10.40 -4.19
CA GLY A 166 11.55 10.17 -2.75
C GLY A 166 11.95 11.38 -1.88
N PRO A 167 12.89 12.26 -2.32
CA PRO A 167 13.26 13.45 -1.56
C PRO A 167 12.12 14.44 -1.27
N ILE A 168 11.05 14.43 -2.08
CA ILE A 168 9.90 15.35 -1.91
C ILE A 168 8.58 14.64 -1.62
N SER A 169 8.54 13.30 -1.71
CA SER A 169 7.29 12.53 -1.63
C SER A 169 6.57 12.63 -0.29
N ASN A 170 7.29 13.02 0.78
CA ASN A 170 6.72 13.14 2.13
C ASN A 170 6.37 14.59 2.53
N SER A 171 6.53 15.56 1.63
CA SER A 171 6.45 17.00 1.98
C SER A 171 5.05 17.58 1.92
N TYR A 172 4.14 16.98 1.14
CA TYR A 172 2.85 17.58 0.78
C TYR A 172 1.66 16.64 0.98
N TYR A 173 1.66 15.83 2.05
CA TYR A 173 0.64 14.80 2.24
C TYR A 173 -0.80 15.32 2.15
N ASN A 174 -1.15 16.40 2.86
CA ASN A 174 -2.51 16.90 2.82
C ASN A 174 -2.94 17.35 1.42
N GLU A 175 -2.08 18.09 0.70
CA GLU A 175 -2.35 18.52 -0.68
C GLU A 175 -2.49 17.30 -1.61
N GLY A 176 -1.57 16.33 -1.52
CA GLY A 176 -1.64 15.10 -2.31
C GLY A 176 -2.90 14.28 -2.02
N LEU A 177 -3.28 14.13 -0.75
CA LEU A 177 -4.51 13.42 -0.36
C LEU A 177 -5.77 14.16 -0.84
N MET A 178 -5.77 15.49 -0.89
CA MET A 178 -6.86 16.27 -1.50
C MET A 178 -6.95 16.02 -3.01
N LEU A 179 -5.82 15.93 -3.71
CA LEU A 179 -5.80 15.56 -5.14
C LEU A 179 -6.37 14.16 -5.35
N LEU A 180 -5.93 13.18 -4.54
CA LEU A 180 -6.41 11.81 -4.60
C LEU A 180 -7.91 11.70 -4.33
N LYS A 181 -8.43 12.44 -3.34
CA LYS A 181 -9.87 12.56 -3.10
C LYS A 181 -10.62 13.06 -4.34
N ASN A 182 -10.13 14.12 -4.97
CA ASN A 182 -10.79 14.70 -6.14
C ASN A 182 -10.83 13.70 -7.30
N THR A 183 -9.75 12.96 -7.52
CA THR A 183 -9.70 11.85 -8.50
C THR A 183 -10.67 10.74 -8.12
N ALA A 184 -10.68 10.31 -6.85
CA ALA A 184 -11.59 9.26 -6.38
C ALA A 184 -13.06 9.63 -6.62
N ILE A 185 -13.46 10.86 -6.28
CA ILE A 185 -14.84 11.34 -6.50
C ILE A 185 -15.17 11.41 -8.00
N SER A 186 -14.25 11.90 -8.85
CA SER A 186 -14.49 11.97 -10.30
C SER A 186 -14.57 10.58 -10.94
N GLU A 187 -13.94 9.59 -10.33
CA GLU A 187 -13.99 8.19 -10.69
C GLU A 187 -15.05 7.41 -9.90
N ASN A 188 -15.95 8.04 -9.13
CA ASN A 188 -17.00 7.35 -8.37
C ASN A 188 -16.49 6.27 -7.39
N VAL A 189 -15.38 6.56 -6.71
CA VAL A 189 -14.81 5.84 -5.56
C VAL A 189 -15.11 6.64 -4.29
N GLN A 190 -15.70 6.01 -3.28
CA GLN A 190 -16.16 6.67 -2.04
C GLN A 190 -15.21 6.45 -0.86
N TYR A 191 -14.33 5.46 -0.94
CA TYR A 191 -13.45 5.08 0.16
C TYR A 191 -12.05 4.71 -0.33
N ILE A 192 -10.99 5.11 0.39
CA ILE A 192 -9.62 4.66 0.12
C ILE A 192 -8.93 4.23 1.42
N GLU A 193 -8.22 3.10 1.40
CA GLU A 193 -7.21 2.74 2.40
C GLU A 193 -5.80 2.96 1.86
N THR A 194 -5.13 4.01 2.32
CA THR A 194 -3.82 4.43 1.80
C THR A 194 -2.66 3.98 2.70
N MET A 195 -1.67 3.34 2.10
CA MET A 195 -0.33 3.19 2.65
C MET A 195 0.43 4.51 2.47
N LEU A 196 0.44 5.35 3.51
CA LEU A 196 1.01 6.71 3.46
C LEU A 196 2.50 6.74 3.81
N LYS A 197 2.86 6.16 4.95
CA LYS A 197 4.22 6.23 5.48
C LYS A 197 4.54 5.03 6.36
N SER A 198 5.77 4.53 6.25
CA SER A 198 6.28 3.48 7.13
C SER A 198 6.20 3.89 8.61
N GLY A 199 5.90 2.94 9.48
CA GLY A 199 6.10 3.12 10.92
C GLY A 199 7.56 3.49 11.21
N PRO A 200 7.83 4.43 12.13
CA PRO A 200 9.20 4.81 12.48
C PRO A 200 9.94 3.64 13.12
N SER A 201 11.16 3.38 12.67
CA SER A 201 12.04 2.40 13.33
C SER A 201 12.54 2.95 14.66
N ILE A 202 12.48 2.13 15.71
CA ILE A 202 12.95 2.47 17.05
C ILE A 202 14.30 1.79 17.29
N SER A 203 15.32 2.59 17.57
CA SER A 203 16.65 2.08 17.91
C SER A 203 16.65 1.40 19.28
N VAL A 204 17.48 0.36 19.41
CA VAL A 204 17.71 -0.36 20.66
C VAL A 204 19.19 -0.40 21.00
N THR A 205 19.54 -0.97 22.14
CA THR A 205 20.94 -1.16 22.55
C THR A 205 21.70 -1.99 21.51
N ASP A 206 23.01 -1.77 21.39
CA ASP A 206 23.84 -2.48 20.43
C ASP A 206 23.75 -4.00 20.60
N GLU A 207 23.74 -4.49 21.84
CA GLU A 207 23.61 -5.91 22.15
C GLU A 207 22.29 -6.50 21.62
N LEU A 208 21.17 -5.82 21.89
CA LEU A 208 19.87 -6.28 21.43
C LEU A 208 19.73 -6.15 19.91
N ASN A 209 20.31 -5.12 19.31
CA ASN A 209 20.34 -4.94 17.87
C ASN A 209 21.11 -6.09 17.19
N VAL A 210 22.28 -6.48 17.72
CA VAL A 210 23.04 -7.65 17.24
C VAL A 210 22.21 -8.92 17.36
N LYS A 211 21.57 -9.15 18.51
CA LYS A 211 20.72 -10.33 18.74
C LYS A 211 19.52 -10.41 17.81
N LEU A 212 18.84 -9.29 17.55
CA LEU A 212 17.71 -9.27 16.61
C LEU A 212 18.19 -9.53 15.17
N ASN A 213 19.30 -8.92 14.77
CA ASN A 213 19.85 -9.08 13.43
C ASN A 213 20.49 -10.47 13.17
N SER A 214 20.72 -11.29 14.20
CA SER A 214 21.14 -12.69 14.02
C SER A 214 19.99 -13.65 13.77
N LEU A 215 18.75 -13.24 14.04
CA LEU A 215 17.56 -14.05 13.74
C LEU A 215 17.39 -14.23 12.22
N ASN A 216 16.87 -15.38 11.83
CA ASN A 216 16.53 -15.70 10.45
C ASN A 216 15.35 -16.67 10.40
N SER A 217 14.90 -17.05 9.19
CA SER A 217 13.79 -17.98 8.96
C SER A 217 13.98 -19.35 9.62
N LYS A 218 15.21 -19.79 9.90
CA LYS A 218 15.53 -21.06 10.57
C LYS A 218 15.64 -20.96 12.09
N SER A 219 15.63 -19.75 12.66
CA SER A 219 15.60 -19.57 14.12
C SER A 219 14.33 -20.22 14.69
N ASN A 220 14.50 -20.94 15.81
CA ASN A 220 13.37 -21.59 16.47
C ASN A 220 12.48 -20.56 17.18
N ASP A 221 11.22 -20.91 17.41
CA ASP A 221 10.23 -19.97 17.94
C ASP A 221 10.59 -19.42 19.33
N SER A 222 11.24 -20.23 20.18
CA SER A 222 11.68 -19.80 21.52
C SER A 222 12.77 -18.73 21.44
N GLU A 223 13.76 -18.90 20.56
CA GLU A 223 14.82 -17.92 20.34
C GLU A 223 14.26 -16.58 19.85
N ILE A 224 13.36 -16.63 18.87
CA ILE A 224 12.66 -15.45 18.34
C ILE A 224 11.86 -14.79 19.46
N ASP A 225 11.01 -15.52 20.17
CA ASP A 225 10.14 -14.96 21.20
C ASP A 225 10.94 -14.33 22.35
N ILE A 226 12.07 -14.91 22.75
CA ILE A 226 12.98 -14.31 23.75
C ILE A 226 13.52 -12.96 23.27
N ALA A 227 14.02 -12.88 22.03
CA ALA A 227 14.58 -11.66 21.49
C ALA A 227 13.51 -10.57 21.29
N LEU A 228 12.35 -10.93 20.73
CA LEU A 228 11.24 -10.01 20.50
C LEU A 228 10.62 -9.54 21.82
N THR A 229 10.58 -10.39 22.86
CA THR A 229 10.12 -10.01 24.22
C THR A 229 11.09 -9.04 24.88
N ALA A 230 12.40 -9.25 24.75
CA ALA A 230 13.39 -8.31 25.28
C ALA A 230 13.24 -6.93 24.64
N TYR A 231 13.05 -6.87 23.32
CA TYR A 231 12.73 -5.64 22.61
C TYR A 231 11.42 -5.02 23.11
N PHE A 232 10.33 -5.79 23.15
CA PHE A 232 9.02 -5.27 23.52
C PHE A 232 9.03 -4.65 24.93
N ASN A 233 9.64 -5.33 25.90
CA ASN A 233 9.74 -4.85 27.28
C ASN A 233 10.57 -3.57 27.41
N MET A 234 11.59 -3.40 26.56
CA MET A 234 12.40 -2.19 26.51
C MET A 234 11.60 -0.99 26.01
N VAL A 235 10.77 -1.18 24.97
CA VAL A 235 10.17 -0.04 24.25
C VAL A 235 8.73 0.30 24.65
N VAL A 236 7.96 -0.67 25.17
CA VAL A 236 6.50 -0.51 25.36
C VAL A 236 6.13 0.63 26.33
N ASN A 237 6.95 0.82 27.37
CA ASN A 237 6.73 1.85 28.39
C ASN A 237 7.74 3.02 28.29
N ASP A 238 8.56 3.05 27.24
CA ASP A 238 9.54 4.12 27.06
C ASP A 238 8.85 5.43 26.62
N SER A 239 9.11 6.52 27.34
CA SER A 239 8.47 7.82 27.10
C SER A 239 8.90 8.47 25.78
N ASN A 240 10.14 8.27 25.35
CA ASN A 240 10.65 8.78 24.07
C ASN A 240 10.01 8.02 22.91
N VAL A 241 9.93 6.68 23.02
CA VAL A 241 9.24 5.84 22.02
C VAL A 241 7.77 6.23 21.91
N ASN A 242 7.09 6.44 23.04
CA ASN A 242 5.71 6.90 23.04
C ASN A 242 5.55 8.27 22.36
N THR A 243 6.50 9.18 22.56
CA THR A 243 6.53 10.48 21.87
C THR A 243 6.72 10.32 20.37
N ILE A 244 7.62 9.44 19.91
CA ILE A 244 7.84 9.13 18.49
C ILE A 244 6.56 8.61 17.85
N ILE A 245 5.88 7.63 18.48
CA ILE A 245 4.64 7.06 17.96
C ILE A 245 3.51 8.10 17.92
N ASN A 246 3.40 8.94 18.97
CA ASN A 246 2.39 9.99 19.01
C ASN A 246 2.64 11.06 17.93
N ASN A 247 3.90 11.39 17.64
CA ASN A 247 4.25 12.28 16.54
C ASN A 247 3.90 11.68 15.18
N TYR A 248 4.09 10.37 15.00
CA TYR A 248 3.68 9.65 13.80
C TYR A 248 2.16 9.68 13.61
N VAL A 249 1.38 9.38 14.67
CA VAL A 249 -0.09 9.49 14.65
C VAL A 249 -0.54 10.92 14.33
N LYS A 250 0.04 11.92 15.01
CA LYS A 250 -0.28 13.33 14.75
C LYS A 250 0.02 13.74 13.30
N MET A 251 1.08 13.20 12.69
CA MET A 251 1.40 13.43 11.28
C MET A 251 0.30 12.87 10.38
N ILE A 252 -0.20 11.66 10.65
CA ILE A 252 -1.33 11.06 9.92
C ILE A 252 -2.59 11.93 10.08
N ASP A 253 -2.94 12.32 11.30
CA ASP A 253 -4.12 13.14 11.58
C ASP A 253 -4.05 14.50 10.86
N THR A 254 -2.89 15.15 10.90
CA THR A 254 -2.64 16.43 10.22
C THR A 254 -2.73 16.26 8.71
N SER A 255 -2.20 15.17 8.16
CA SER A 255 -2.25 14.86 6.73
C SER A 255 -3.69 14.65 6.26
N ALA A 256 -4.54 14.02 7.09
CA ALA A 256 -5.92 13.70 6.77
C ALA A 256 -6.92 14.86 7.02
N ALA A 257 -6.46 16.00 7.53
CA ALA A 257 -7.33 17.13 7.86
C ALA A 257 -8.13 17.61 6.64
N GLY A 258 -9.46 17.66 6.76
CA GLY A 258 -10.35 18.13 5.69
C GLY A 258 -10.56 17.16 4.52
N ILE A 259 -9.95 15.96 4.56
CA ILE A 259 -10.12 14.96 3.50
C ILE A 259 -11.51 14.30 3.58
N ASN A 260 -11.93 13.84 4.76
CA ASN A 260 -13.22 13.17 4.92
C ASN A 260 -14.40 14.15 4.85
N ASP A 261 -15.45 13.77 4.14
CA ASP A 261 -16.75 14.46 4.11
C ASP A 261 -17.92 13.47 3.88
N GLY A 262 -19.09 13.98 3.52
CA GLY A 262 -20.28 13.14 3.29
C GLY A 262 -20.22 12.25 2.04
N ASN A 263 -19.29 12.51 1.11
CA ASN A 263 -19.16 11.79 -0.16
C ASN A 263 -17.92 10.89 -0.21
N PHE A 264 -16.92 11.14 0.65
CA PHE A 264 -15.65 10.46 0.61
C PHE A 264 -15.04 10.23 2.00
N ALA A 265 -14.43 9.06 2.19
CA ALA A 265 -13.66 8.74 3.39
C ALA A 265 -12.30 8.11 3.05
N ILE A 266 -11.27 8.50 3.80
CA ILE A 266 -9.94 7.89 3.75
C ILE A 266 -9.57 7.27 5.09
N ARG A 267 -8.88 6.14 5.02
CA ARG A 267 -8.18 5.49 6.12
C ARG A 267 -6.77 5.14 5.69
N PHE A 268 -5.94 4.76 6.65
CA PHE A 268 -4.54 4.47 6.42
C PHE A 268 -4.17 3.08 6.91
N GLN A 269 -3.22 2.49 6.19
CA GLN A 269 -2.49 1.32 6.66
C GLN A 269 -1.06 1.77 6.97
N SER A 270 -0.63 1.63 8.23
CA SER A 270 0.79 1.82 8.55
C SER A 270 1.54 0.64 7.97
N TYR A 271 2.68 0.87 7.31
CA TYR A 271 3.44 -0.22 6.72
C TYR A 271 4.86 -0.33 7.28
N VAL A 272 5.56 -1.39 6.91
CA VAL A 272 7.01 -1.54 7.11
C VAL A 272 7.69 -1.96 5.81
N SER A 273 8.96 -1.62 5.63
CA SER A 273 9.74 -2.07 4.47
C SER A 273 10.38 -3.44 4.75
N ARG A 274 10.13 -4.42 3.89
CA ARG A 274 10.69 -5.79 4.01
C ARG A 274 12.18 -5.90 3.62
N GLY A 275 12.76 -4.83 3.09
CA GLY A 275 14.16 -4.79 2.66
C GLY A 275 15.17 -4.39 3.75
N SER A 276 14.70 -4.09 4.96
CA SER A 276 15.53 -3.63 6.09
C SER A 276 16.04 -4.78 6.96
N SER A 277 16.96 -4.52 7.89
CA SER A 277 17.45 -5.57 8.80
C SER A 277 16.35 -6.04 9.77
N PRO A 278 16.42 -7.27 10.31
CA PRO A 278 15.41 -7.79 11.25
C PRO A 278 15.08 -6.86 12.42
N SER A 279 16.09 -6.21 13.02
CA SER A 279 15.91 -5.22 14.09
C SER A 279 15.09 -4.01 13.62
N GLN A 280 15.40 -3.46 12.44
CA GLN A 280 14.70 -2.31 11.87
C GLN A 280 13.25 -2.67 11.47
N VAL A 281 13.04 -3.85 10.89
CA VAL A 281 11.71 -4.34 10.53
C VAL A 281 10.86 -4.49 11.79
N PHE A 282 11.37 -5.18 12.82
CA PHE A 282 10.62 -5.36 14.05
C PHE A 282 10.35 -4.04 14.78
N GLY A 283 11.31 -3.12 14.79
CA GLY A 283 11.10 -1.82 15.42
C GLY A 283 10.07 -0.97 14.71
N SER A 284 10.05 -1.00 13.38
CA SER A 284 9.02 -0.33 12.57
C SER A 284 7.65 -0.99 12.75
N LEU A 285 7.60 -2.33 12.88
CA LEU A 285 6.37 -3.07 13.14
C LEU A 285 5.77 -2.71 14.48
N PHE A 286 6.59 -2.63 15.54
CA PHE A 286 6.12 -2.20 16.85
C PHE A 286 5.45 -0.83 16.78
N SER A 287 6.07 0.13 16.09
CA SER A 287 5.49 1.46 15.89
C SER A 287 4.20 1.42 15.07
N ALA A 288 4.15 0.61 14.01
CA ALA A 288 2.96 0.45 13.18
C ALA A 288 1.77 -0.10 13.97
N PHE A 289 1.95 -1.21 14.70
CA PHE A 289 0.92 -1.79 15.57
C PHE A 289 0.49 -0.84 16.69
N SER A 290 1.45 -0.18 17.33
CA SER A 290 1.17 0.79 18.40
C SER A 290 0.42 2.02 17.89
N SER A 291 0.65 2.44 16.65
CA SER A 291 -0.08 3.55 16.02
C SER A 291 -1.52 3.18 15.67
N ALA A 292 -1.76 1.94 15.21
CA ALA A 292 -3.09 1.45 14.82
C ALA A 292 -4.09 1.37 15.99
N ILE A 293 -3.61 1.26 17.23
CA ILE A 293 -4.47 1.31 18.43
C ILE A 293 -4.64 2.73 19.01
N ARG A 294 -4.00 3.74 18.41
CA ARG A 294 -4.00 5.15 18.89
C ARG A 294 -4.74 6.10 17.96
N SER A 295 -5.20 5.65 16.79
CA SER A 295 -5.90 6.49 15.81
C SER A 295 -6.97 5.69 15.09
N ASP A 296 -8.18 6.24 15.02
CA ASP A 296 -9.29 5.69 14.22
C ASP A 296 -9.06 5.82 12.71
N LEU A 297 -8.04 6.59 12.31
CA LEU A 297 -7.65 6.73 10.90
C LEU A 297 -6.73 5.59 10.45
N ILE A 298 -6.00 4.93 11.35
CA ILE A 298 -5.06 3.84 11.02
C ILE A 298 -5.77 2.50 11.26
N VAL A 299 -6.24 1.87 10.18
CA VAL A 299 -7.13 0.69 10.26
C VAL A 299 -6.42 -0.64 10.06
N GLY A 300 -5.14 -0.62 9.68
CA GLY A 300 -4.37 -1.84 9.49
C GLY A 300 -2.87 -1.64 9.44
N VAL A 301 -2.16 -2.77 9.47
CA VAL A 301 -0.71 -2.83 9.25
C VAL A 301 -0.41 -3.66 8.00
N ASN A 302 0.55 -3.20 7.21
CA ASN A 302 1.00 -3.83 5.96
C ASN A 302 2.54 -3.99 5.94
N ILE A 303 3.06 -4.71 4.97
CA ILE A 303 4.49 -4.85 4.69
C ILE A 303 4.73 -4.67 3.19
N VAL A 304 5.62 -3.76 2.81
CA VAL A 304 5.81 -3.32 1.42
C VAL A 304 7.26 -3.45 0.99
N GLY A 305 7.52 -3.20 -0.29
CA GLY A 305 8.84 -3.31 -0.92
C GLY A 305 8.97 -4.57 -1.76
N PRO A 306 10.07 -4.73 -2.53
CA PRO A 306 10.23 -5.83 -3.46
C PRO A 306 10.15 -7.18 -2.77
N GLU A 307 9.14 -7.98 -3.09
CA GLU A 307 8.94 -9.29 -2.49
C GLU A 307 10.04 -10.27 -2.87
N ASN A 308 10.57 -10.14 -4.09
CA ASN A 308 11.69 -10.92 -4.62
C ASN A 308 13.07 -10.45 -4.14
N GLY A 309 13.15 -9.43 -3.28
CA GLY A 309 14.41 -8.93 -2.74
C GLY A 309 15.15 -9.97 -1.90
N ILE A 310 16.49 -9.94 -1.89
CA ILE A 310 17.31 -10.94 -1.17
C ILE A 310 16.94 -11.02 0.31
N VAL A 311 16.77 -9.88 0.98
CA VAL A 311 16.35 -9.82 2.39
C VAL A 311 14.91 -10.31 2.54
N SER A 312 14.01 -9.82 1.69
CA SER A 312 12.59 -10.18 1.64
C SER A 312 12.39 -11.70 1.60
N MET A 313 13.03 -12.37 0.64
CA MET A 313 12.96 -13.82 0.46
C MET A 313 13.62 -14.60 1.60
N ARG A 314 14.79 -14.15 2.07
CA ARG A 314 15.53 -14.82 3.15
C ARG A 314 14.75 -14.80 4.47
N ASP A 315 14.12 -13.66 4.78
CA ASP A 315 13.55 -13.37 6.09
C ASP A 315 12.02 -13.46 6.12
N TYR A 316 11.34 -13.81 5.03
CA TYR A 316 9.87 -13.77 4.95
C TYR A 316 9.17 -14.49 6.11
N THR A 317 9.56 -15.74 6.40
CA THR A 317 9.01 -16.49 7.54
C THR A 317 9.30 -15.82 8.88
N LEU A 318 10.49 -15.21 9.04
CA LEU A 318 10.80 -14.44 10.24
C LEU A 318 9.90 -13.20 10.34
N HIS A 319 9.66 -12.48 9.24
CA HIS A 319 8.71 -11.37 9.21
C HIS A 319 7.32 -11.83 9.66
N MET A 320 6.81 -12.95 9.15
CA MET A 320 5.49 -13.46 9.55
C MET A 320 5.44 -13.82 11.04
N LYS A 321 6.51 -14.39 11.59
CA LYS A 321 6.63 -14.65 13.04
C LYS A 321 6.69 -13.35 13.86
N MET A 322 7.32 -12.29 13.36
CA MET A 322 7.30 -10.96 13.99
C MET A 322 5.88 -10.37 14.01
N PHE A 323 5.14 -10.48 12.91
CA PHE A 323 3.72 -10.10 12.85
C PHE A 323 2.89 -10.89 13.86
N ARG A 324 3.05 -12.21 13.91
CA ARG A 324 2.38 -13.09 14.88
C ARG A 324 2.61 -12.64 16.32
N PHE A 325 3.87 -12.36 16.67
CA PHE A 325 4.26 -11.92 18.01
C PHE A 325 3.54 -10.63 18.43
N LEU A 326 3.45 -9.65 17.52
CA LEU A 326 2.78 -8.38 17.79
C LEU A 326 1.25 -8.53 17.75
N LYS A 327 0.71 -9.32 16.84
CA LYS A 327 -0.73 -9.60 16.74
C LYS A 327 -1.29 -10.24 18.01
N GLN A 328 -0.51 -11.09 18.69
CA GLN A 328 -0.89 -11.63 20.01
C GLN A 328 -0.99 -10.56 21.11
N ARG A 329 -0.22 -9.47 21.01
CA ARG A 329 -0.20 -8.35 21.97
C ARG A 329 -1.15 -7.21 21.59
N PHE A 330 -1.46 -7.10 20.31
CA PHE A 330 -2.38 -6.11 19.72
C PHE A 330 -3.48 -6.83 18.92
N PRO A 331 -4.37 -7.61 19.59
CA PRO A 331 -5.28 -8.55 18.92
C PRO A 331 -6.29 -7.87 17.99
N THR A 332 -6.61 -6.60 18.22
CA THR A 332 -7.57 -5.84 17.42
C THR A 332 -7.00 -5.33 16.09
N VAL A 333 -5.68 -5.18 15.96
CA VAL A 333 -5.03 -4.59 14.78
C VAL A 333 -5.19 -5.51 13.56
N LYS A 334 -5.78 -5.02 12.47
CA LYS A 334 -5.96 -5.80 11.24
C LYS A 334 -4.71 -5.81 10.39
N LEU A 335 -4.54 -6.86 9.60
CA LEU A 335 -3.41 -7.04 8.70
C LEU A 335 -3.92 -7.18 7.26
N ALA A 336 -3.43 -6.35 6.35
CA ALA A 336 -3.58 -6.51 4.92
C ALA A 336 -2.17 -6.66 4.37
N MET A 337 -1.80 -7.82 3.84
CA MET A 337 -0.40 -8.17 3.61
C MET A 337 -0.13 -8.29 2.12
N HIS A 338 0.82 -7.52 1.58
CA HIS A 338 1.41 -7.88 0.28
C HIS A 338 2.05 -9.27 0.41
N ALA A 339 1.52 -10.24 -0.34
CA ALA A 339 2.03 -11.58 -0.36
C ALA A 339 1.76 -12.22 -1.72
N GLY A 340 2.76 -12.91 -2.25
CA GLY A 340 2.65 -13.58 -3.53
C GLY A 340 2.69 -12.65 -4.74
N GLU A 341 3.33 -11.48 -4.64
CA GLU A 341 3.68 -10.61 -5.77
C GLU A 341 4.91 -11.17 -6.53
N LEU A 342 4.84 -12.45 -6.87
CA LEU A 342 5.93 -13.22 -7.46
C LEU A 342 5.44 -14.02 -8.67
N VAL A 343 6.39 -14.36 -9.55
CA VAL A 343 6.16 -15.20 -10.73
C VAL A 343 7.40 -16.05 -11.02
N LEU A 344 7.21 -17.16 -11.73
CA LEU A 344 8.32 -17.98 -12.23
C LEU A 344 9.31 -17.13 -13.04
N GLY A 345 10.61 -17.32 -12.79
CA GLY A 345 11.68 -16.58 -13.44
C GLY A 345 12.10 -15.30 -12.70
N LEU A 346 11.24 -14.75 -11.84
CA LEU A 346 11.61 -13.67 -10.92
C LEU A 346 12.28 -14.23 -9.64
N VAL A 347 11.83 -15.41 -9.22
CA VAL A 347 12.36 -16.20 -8.10
C VAL A 347 12.47 -17.68 -8.51
N PRO A 348 13.31 -18.49 -7.82
CA PRO A 348 13.30 -19.94 -8.01
C PRO A 348 11.94 -20.54 -7.60
N PRO A 349 11.55 -21.72 -8.13
CA PRO A 349 10.23 -22.32 -7.88
C PRO A 349 9.86 -22.49 -6.40
N GLU A 350 10.83 -22.76 -5.53
CA GLU A 350 10.63 -22.92 -4.08
C GLU A 350 10.19 -21.60 -3.42
N GLY A 351 10.55 -20.45 -4.01
CA GLY A 351 10.18 -19.13 -3.53
C GLY A 351 8.70 -18.77 -3.74
N LEU A 352 7.96 -19.54 -4.53
CA LEU A 352 6.54 -19.29 -4.87
C LEU A 352 5.56 -20.08 -4.00
N GLN A 353 6.05 -20.84 -3.02
CA GLN A 353 5.28 -21.94 -2.43
C GLN A 353 4.65 -21.65 -1.07
N PHE A 354 4.84 -20.45 -0.51
CA PHE A 354 4.52 -20.24 0.92
C PHE A 354 4.14 -18.83 1.35
N HIS A 355 4.35 -17.78 0.55
CA HIS A 355 4.21 -16.41 1.04
C HIS A 355 2.77 -16.04 1.45
N ILE A 356 1.78 -16.37 0.62
CA ILE A 356 0.35 -16.16 0.89
C ILE A 356 -0.07 -17.03 2.06
N ARG A 357 0.34 -18.31 2.07
CA ARG A 357 0.00 -19.24 3.15
C ARG A 357 0.54 -18.75 4.50
N GLU A 358 1.80 -18.36 4.59
CA GLU A 358 2.39 -17.90 5.85
C GLU A 358 1.81 -16.54 6.31
N ALA A 359 1.47 -15.64 5.38
CA ALA A 359 0.77 -14.41 5.71
C ALA A 359 -0.56 -14.70 6.43
N ILE A 360 -1.28 -15.74 6.00
CA ILE A 360 -2.55 -16.14 6.59
C ILE A 360 -2.33 -16.93 7.89
N GLU A 361 -1.55 -18.00 7.83
CA GLU A 361 -1.47 -19.01 8.90
C GLU A 361 -0.55 -18.60 10.05
N ILE A 362 0.52 -17.86 9.76
CA ILE A 362 1.49 -17.43 10.78
C ILE A 362 1.16 -16.02 11.24
N ALA A 363 1.08 -15.05 10.31
CA ALA A 363 0.88 -13.64 10.67
C ALA A 363 -0.58 -13.32 11.05
N GLY A 364 -1.56 -14.02 10.47
CA GLY A 364 -2.99 -13.76 10.69
C GLY A 364 -3.55 -12.66 9.80
N ALA A 365 -3.13 -12.62 8.52
CA ALA A 365 -3.64 -11.70 7.51
C ALA A 365 -5.17 -11.77 7.37
N SER A 366 -5.81 -10.61 7.29
CA SER A 366 -7.25 -10.47 6.99
C SER A 366 -7.50 -10.24 5.51
N ARG A 367 -6.51 -9.72 4.77
CA ARG A 367 -6.52 -9.54 3.31
C ARG A 367 -5.12 -9.80 2.75
N ILE A 368 -5.07 -10.21 1.50
CA ILE A 368 -3.83 -10.45 0.75
C ILE A 368 -3.77 -9.45 -0.40
N GLY A 369 -2.71 -8.64 -0.43
CA GLY A 369 -2.38 -7.80 -1.56
C GLY A 369 -1.73 -8.65 -2.66
N HIS A 370 -2.18 -8.45 -3.90
CA HIS A 370 -1.72 -9.13 -5.12
C HIS A 370 -2.14 -10.59 -5.24
N GLY A 371 -1.51 -11.51 -4.50
CA GLY A 371 -1.81 -12.94 -4.57
C GLY A 371 -1.56 -13.59 -5.94
N ILE A 372 -0.59 -13.08 -6.72
CA ILE A 372 -0.32 -13.51 -8.11
C ILE A 372 0.13 -14.97 -8.18
N ASP A 373 0.96 -15.42 -7.23
CA ASP A 373 1.52 -16.76 -7.22
C ASP A 373 0.64 -17.82 -6.52
N ILE A 374 -0.61 -17.52 -6.20
CA ILE A 374 -1.49 -18.41 -5.41
C ILE A 374 -1.63 -19.84 -5.95
N PHE A 375 -1.45 -20.04 -7.25
CA PHE A 375 -1.49 -21.37 -7.86
C PHE A 375 -0.17 -22.15 -7.78
N TYR A 376 0.92 -21.50 -7.38
CA TYR A 376 2.22 -22.12 -7.07
C TYR A 376 2.37 -22.48 -5.59
N GLU A 377 1.54 -21.91 -4.72
CA GLU A 377 1.48 -22.23 -3.30
C GLU A 377 1.35 -23.74 -3.03
N HIS A 378 2.03 -24.20 -1.98
CA HIS A 378 1.91 -25.60 -1.57
C HIS A 378 0.45 -25.91 -1.21
N ASN A 379 -0.11 -26.96 -1.84
CA ASN A 379 -1.53 -27.33 -1.74
C ASN A 379 -2.48 -26.15 -2.02
N ALA A 380 -2.28 -25.41 -3.11
CA ALA A 380 -3.05 -24.22 -3.49
C ALA A 380 -4.58 -24.35 -3.35
N TYR A 381 -5.19 -25.49 -3.73
CA TYR A 381 -6.63 -25.69 -3.56
C TYR A 381 -7.08 -25.71 -2.09
N GLU A 382 -6.28 -26.28 -1.20
CA GLU A 382 -6.53 -26.25 0.25
C GLU A 382 -6.41 -24.81 0.78
N LEU A 383 -5.42 -24.06 0.30
CA LEU A 383 -5.26 -22.64 0.66
C LEU A 383 -6.46 -21.81 0.22
N LEU A 384 -6.93 -21.99 -1.02
CA LEU A 384 -8.11 -21.30 -1.56
C LEU A 384 -9.38 -21.61 -0.74
N GLU A 385 -9.57 -22.88 -0.36
CA GLU A 385 -10.70 -23.28 0.47
C GLU A 385 -10.59 -22.65 1.88
N LYS A 386 -9.39 -22.61 2.48
CA LYS A 386 -9.13 -21.93 3.75
C LYS A 386 -9.39 -20.42 3.64
N MET A 387 -8.92 -19.75 2.60
CA MET A 387 -9.16 -18.32 2.35
C MET A 387 -10.66 -18.03 2.27
N LYS A 388 -11.41 -18.87 1.54
CA LYS A 388 -12.86 -18.79 1.46
C LYS A 388 -13.54 -18.96 2.82
N GLN A 389 -13.14 -19.97 3.60
CA GLN A 389 -13.69 -20.22 4.94
C GLN A 389 -13.41 -19.07 5.92
N LEU A 390 -12.25 -18.43 5.80
CA LEU A 390 -11.84 -17.30 6.64
C LEU A 390 -12.30 -15.94 6.10
N ASN A 391 -12.99 -15.89 4.95
CA ASN A 391 -13.37 -14.67 4.24
C ASN A 391 -12.18 -13.74 3.92
N ILE A 392 -11.05 -14.33 3.53
CA ILE A 392 -9.84 -13.59 3.14
C ILE A 392 -9.97 -13.23 1.67
N VAL A 393 -9.99 -11.94 1.39
CA VAL A 393 -10.04 -11.40 0.04
C VAL A 393 -8.65 -11.13 -0.51
N VAL A 394 -8.51 -11.20 -1.83
CA VAL A 394 -7.33 -10.78 -2.57
C VAL A 394 -7.60 -9.40 -3.16
N GLU A 395 -6.68 -8.47 -2.93
CA GLU A 395 -6.66 -7.15 -3.56
C GLU A 395 -5.86 -7.30 -4.88
N ALA A 396 -6.57 -7.53 -5.98
CA ALA A 396 -6.03 -7.94 -7.27
C ALA A 396 -5.94 -6.81 -8.30
#